data_AF-A0A2W0EBH3-F1
#
_entry.id   AF-A0A2W0EBH3-F1
#
_cell.length_a   1.000
_cell.length_b   1.000
_cell.length_c   1.000
_cell.angle_alpha   90.00
_cell.angle_beta   90.00
_cell.angle_gamma   90.00
#
_symmetry.space_group_name_H-M   'P 1'
#
loop_
_entity.id
_entity.type
_entity.pdbx_description
1 polymer ?
#
loop_
_entity_poly.entity_id
_entity_poly.type
_entity_poly.pdbx_seq_one_letter_code
_entity_poly.pdbx_strand_id
1 'polypeptide(L)'
;KTIVSIPTWRLMSDSFKNWRGMQASGGRRIKRSLFIDAGGVRFLAEDETRHLNQVRLLSDYMVRKQTELKHWNDAQGNVPALSANRRRMTNIGTFRAYALEYLKSHADIAPHMTCMVRQ
;
A
#
# COMPACT_ATOMS: atom_id res chain seq x y z
N LYS A 1 -20.22 28.43 20.22
CA LYS A 1 -19.46 28.15 21.47
C LYS A 1 -20.26 27.08 22.23
N THR A 2 -19.81 25.83 22.27
CA THR A 2 -20.57 24.72 22.91
C THR A 2 -19.85 24.27 24.17
N ILE A 3 -20.53 24.38 25.31
CA ILE A 3 -20.02 23.96 26.62
C ILE A 3 -20.76 22.66 26.99
N VAL A 4 -20.04 21.57 27.21
CA VAL A 4 -20.59 20.26 27.60
C VAL A 4 -20.05 19.91 28.98
N SER A 5 -20.95 19.66 29.94
CA SER A 5 -20.60 19.20 31.29
C SER A 5 -20.82 17.70 31.40
N ILE A 6 -19.75 16.96 31.71
CA ILE A 6 -19.79 15.51 31.94
C ILE A 6 -19.59 15.29 33.45
N PRO A 7 -20.50 14.60 34.15
CA PRO A 7 -20.35 14.27 35.57
C PRO A 7 -19.12 13.41 35.83
N THR A 8 -18.38 13.69 36.91
CA THR A 8 -17.13 12.98 37.28
C THR A 8 -17.32 11.49 37.48
N TRP A 9 -18.45 11.05 38.05
CA TRP A 9 -18.72 9.62 38.27
C TRP A 9 -18.82 8.83 36.96
N ARG A 10 -19.25 9.46 35.87
CA ARG A 10 -19.39 8.83 34.55
C ARG A 10 -18.05 8.59 33.85
N LEU A 11 -17.02 9.34 34.24
CA LEU A 11 -15.64 9.10 33.79
C LEU A 11 -14.99 7.89 34.47
N MET A 12 -15.47 7.53 35.66
CA MET A 12 -14.94 6.42 36.46
C MET A 12 -15.68 5.09 36.23
N SER A 13 -16.92 5.14 35.74
CA SER A 13 -17.80 3.97 35.61
C SER A 13 -17.91 3.43 34.18
N ASP A 14 -17.88 4.31 33.16
CA ASP A 14 -18.04 3.91 31.77
C ASP A 14 -16.75 4.07 30.96
N SER A 15 -16.47 3.13 30.06
CA SER A 15 -15.45 3.34 29.03
C SER A 15 -15.91 4.45 28.06
N PHE A 16 -15.20 5.57 28.00
CA PHE A 16 -15.51 6.65 27.07
C PHE A 16 -14.63 6.60 25.82
N LYS A 17 -15.21 6.85 24.64
CA LYS A 17 -14.47 7.03 23.39
C LYS A 17 -14.41 8.52 23.05
N ASN A 18 -13.24 9.12 23.18
CA ASN A 18 -13.02 10.53 22.82
C ASN A 18 -12.79 10.66 21.30
N TRP A 19 -13.82 11.08 20.58
CA TRP A 19 -13.76 11.33 19.13
C TRP A 19 -13.36 12.77 18.77
N ARG A 20 -13.13 13.64 19.76
CA ARG A 20 -12.78 15.05 19.53
C ARG A 20 -11.50 15.20 18.74
N GLY A 21 -10.50 14.34 19.01
CA GLY A 21 -9.26 14.31 18.24
C GLY A 21 -9.49 13.97 16.76
N MET A 22 -10.41 13.04 16.48
CA MET A 22 -10.76 12.62 15.11
C MET A 22 -11.56 13.69 14.36
N GLN A 23 -12.48 14.38 15.04
CA GLN A 23 -13.20 15.53 14.48
C GLN A 23 -12.25 16.70 14.21
N ALA A 24 -11.36 17.01 15.16
CA ALA A 24 -10.40 18.12 15.03
C ALA A 24 -9.35 17.86 13.93
N SER A 25 -8.91 16.61 13.74
CA SER A 25 -7.98 16.25 12.68
C SER A 25 -8.62 16.17 11.29
N GLY A 26 -9.96 16.16 11.20
CA GLY A 26 -10.67 16.03 9.92
C GLY A 26 -10.51 14.65 9.26
N GLY A 27 -10.12 13.63 10.03
CA GLY A 27 -9.82 12.31 9.46
C GLY A 27 -9.64 11.22 10.50
N ARG A 28 -9.92 9.98 10.09
CA ARG A 28 -9.74 8.78 10.91
C ARG A 28 -8.59 7.93 10.39
N ARG A 29 -7.68 7.55 11.29
CA ARG A 29 -6.65 6.54 10.96
C ARG A 29 -7.29 5.15 10.88
N ILE A 30 -7.08 4.46 9.76
CA ILE A 30 -7.47 3.07 9.56
C ILE A 30 -6.21 2.23 9.33
N LYS A 31 -6.11 1.09 10.03
CA LYS A 31 -5.09 0.07 9.81
C LYS A 31 -5.77 -1.25 9.51
N ARG A 32 -5.28 -1.94 8.49
CA ARG A 32 -5.73 -3.28 8.09
C ARG A 32 -4.50 -4.13 7.80
N SER A 33 -4.57 -5.38 8.21
CA SER A 33 -3.58 -6.40 7.86
C SER A 33 -4.25 -7.36 6.90
N LEU A 34 -3.53 -7.73 5.83
CA LEU A 34 -3.90 -8.80 4.93
C LEU A 34 -2.89 -9.93 5.12
N PHE A 35 -3.39 -11.12 5.44
CA PHE A 35 -2.54 -12.30 5.58
C PHE A 35 -2.44 -12.97 4.20
N ILE A 36 -1.21 -13.13 3.72
CA ILE A 36 -0.91 -13.73 2.43
C ILE A 36 -0.10 -14.99 2.68
N ASP A 37 -0.47 -16.08 2.01
CA ASP A 37 0.34 -17.29 2.00
C ASP A 37 1.65 -17.04 1.25
N ALA A 38 2.78 -17.25 1.93
CA ALA A 38 4.11 -17.09 1.36
C ALA A 38 4.35 -18.04 0.18
N GLY A 39 3.73 -19.23 0.16
CA GLY A 39 3.82 -20.18 -0.94
C GLY A 39 3.19 -19.66 -2.24
N GLY A 40 2.26 -18.69 -2.14
CA GLY A 40 1.66 -18.01 -3.28
C GLY A 40 2.51 -16.87 -3.85
N VAL A 41 3.61 -16.49 -3.18
CA VAL A 41 4.47 -15.40 -3.64
C VAL A 41 5.41 -15.91 -4.72
N ARG A 42 5.30 -15.32 -5.92
CA ARG A 42 6.09 -15.72 -7.07
C ARG A 42 6.43 -14.54 -7.97
N PHE A 43 7.38 -14.78 -8.86
CA PHE A 43 7.66 -13.86 -9.96
C PHE A 43 6.51 -13.82 -10.95
N LEU A 44 6.30 -12.65 -11.54
CA LEU A 44 5.37 -12.48 -12.64
C LEU A 44 5.93 -13.14 -13.91
N ALA A 45 5.04 -13.80 -14.65
CA ALA A 45 5.29 -14.23 -16.01
C ALA A 45 5.14 -13.04 -16.99
N GLU A 46 5.65 -13.22 -18.21
CA GLU A 46 5.67 -12.14 -19.21
C GLU A 46 4.27 -11.77 -19.73
N ASP A 47 3.38 -12.76 -19.85
CA ASP A 47 1.98 -12.59 -20.17
C ASP A 47 1.24 -11.81 -19.07
N GLU A 48 1.47 -12.16 -17.79
CA GLU A 48 0.90 -11.43 -16.65
C GLU A 48 1.40 -9.99 -16.61
N THR A 49 2.69 -9.77 -16.88
CA THR A 49 3.29 -8.44 -16.91
C THR A 49 2.62 -7.58 -17.99
N ARG A 50 2.40 -8.14 -19.19
CA ARG A 50 1.70 -7.48 -20.29
C ARG A 50 0.25 -7.16 -19.92
N HIS A 51 -0.46 -8.11 -19.31
CA HIS A 51 -1.85 -7.92 -18.90
C HIS A 51 -1.97 -6.85 -17.80
N LEU A 52 -1.14 -6.92 -16.76
CA LEU A 52 -1.16 -5.96 -15.64
C LEU A 52 -0.75 -4.55 -16.06
N ASN A 53 0.05 -4.40 -17.13
CA ASN A 53 0.38 -3.09 -17.69
C ASN A 53 -0.85 -2.35 -18.28
N GLN A 54 -1.92 -3.08 -18.62
CA GLN A 54 -3.17 -2.50 -19.11
C GLN A 54 -4.04 -1.95 -17.96
N VAL A 55 -3.73 -2.30 -16.70
CA VAL A 55 -4.46 -1.79 -15.54
C VAL A 55 -4.06 -0.33 -15.31
N ARG A 56 -5.02 0.59 -15.43
CA ARG A 56 -4.82 2.04 -15.32
C ARG A 56 -4.03 2.48 -14.07
N LEU A 57 -4.29 1.86 -12.91
CA LEU A 57 -3.61 2.21 -11.66
C LEU A 57 -2.18 1.67 -11.57
N LEU A 58 -1.79 0.77 -12.46
CA LEU A 58 -0.49 0.10 -12.47
C LEU A 58 0.41 0.52 -13.62
N SER A 59 -0.12 1.06 -14.73
CA SER A 59 0.65 1.37 -15.94
C SER A 59 1.96 2.10 -15.63
N ASP A 60 1.90 3.20 -14.87
CA ASP A 60 3.06 4.03 -14.55
C ASP A 60 4.06 3.29 -13.65
N TYR A 61 3.54 2.49 -12.71
CA TYR A 61 4.36 1.63 -11.87
C TYR A 61 5.08 0.56 -12.69
N MET A 62 4.36 -0.12 -13.58
CA MET A 62 4.88 -1.22 -14.40
C MET A 62 5.99 -0.73 -15.31
N VAL A 63 5.77 0.38 -16.02
CA VAL A 63 6.78 1.01 -16.89
C VAL A 63 8.02 1.39 -16.09
N ARG A 64 7.85 2.16 -15.00
CA ARG A 64 8.97 2.60 -14.16
C ARG A 64 9.75 1.41 -13.58
N LYS A 65 9.03 0.40 -13.10
CA LYS A 65 9.65 -0.77 -12.45
C LYS A 65 10.39 -1.63 -13.47
N GLN A 66 9.85 -1.79 -14.68
CA GLN A 66 10.53 -2.54 -15.73
C GLN A 66 11.85 -1.88 -16.11
N THR A 67 11.87 -0.55 -16.25
CA THR A 67 13.09 0.22 -16.53
C THR A 67 14.11 0.10 -15.39
N GLU A 68 13.69 0.26 -14.13
CA GLU A 68 14.57 0.10 -12.95
C GLU A 68 15.22 -1.30 -12.93
N LEU A 69 14.42 -2.34 -13.14
CA LEU A 69 14.89 -3.73 -13.13
C LEU A 69 15.85 -4.00 -14.27
N LYS A 70 15.55 -3.51 -15.47
CA LYS A 70 16.43 -3.64 -16.64
C LYS A 70 17.78 -2.97 -16.38
N HIS A 71 17.77 -1.70 -15.96
CA HIS A 71 19.01 -0.97 -15.65
C HIS A 71 19.83 -1.66 -14.57
N TRP A 72 19.18 -2.17 -13.51
CA TRP A 72 19.88 -2.89 -12.45
C TRP A 72 20.48 -4.19 -12.96
N ASN A 73 19.73 -4.99 -13.71
CA ASN A 73 20.21 -6.28 -14.23
C ASN A 73 21.33 -6.10 -15.26
N ASP A 74 21.22 -5.09 -16.15
CA ASP A 74 22.24 -4.79 -17.16
C ASP A 74 23.55 -4.32 -16.50
N ALA A 75 23.47 -3.57 -15.40
CA ALA A 75 24.63 -3.09 -14.65
C ALA A 75 25.41 -4.21 -13.93
N GLN A 76 24.82 -5.39 -13.72
CA GLN A 76 25.48 -6.51 -13.03
C GLN A 76 26.40 -7.35 -13.94
N GLY A 77 26.44 -7.08 -15.25
CA GLY A 77 27.31 -7.78 -16.19
C GLY A 77 26.91 -9.24 -16.45
N ASN A 78 27.89 -10.13 -16.57
CA ASN A 78 27.71 -11.53 -16.98
C ASN A 78 27.23 -12.43 -15.82
N VAL A 79 26.07 -12.07 -15.25
CA VAL A 79 25.44 -12.82 -14.16
C VAL A 79 24.90 -14.15 -14.71
N PRO A 80 25.13 -15.30 -14.03
CA PRO A 80 24.59 -16.59 -14.43
C PRO A 80 23.09 -16.50 -14.71
N ALA A 81 22.61 -17.26 -15.71
CA ALA A 81 21.21 -17.24 -16.16
C ALA A 81 20.19 -17.62 -15.07
N LEU A 82 20.65 -18.10 -13.90
CA LEU A 82 19.81 -18.42 -12.76
C LEU A 82 18.98 -17.21 -12.33
N SER A 83 17.66 -17.39 -12.26
CA SER A 83 16.71 -16.32 -11.93
C SER A 83 16.92 -15.71 -10.54
N ALA A 84 17.53 -16.46 -9.62
CA ALA A 84 17.84 -15.98 -8.27
C ALA A 84 18.82 -14.79 -8.27
N ASN A 85 19.64 -14.66 -9.31
CA ASN A 85 20.65 -13.62 -9.40
C ASN A 85 20.16 -12.36 -10.15
N ARG A 86 18.89 -12.35 -10.61
CA ARG A 86 18.29 -11.23 -11.34
C ARG A 86 17.11 -10.68 -10.56
N ARG A 87 16.96 -9.36 -10.54
CA ARG A 87 15.76 -8.74 -9.97
C ARG A 87 14.60 -8.89 -10.95
N ARG A 88 13.45 -9.33 -10.44
CA ARG A 88 12.20 -9.52 -11.17
C ARG A 88 11.02 -8.97 -10.37
N MET A 89 9.95 -8.63 -11.05
CA MET A 89 8.70 -8.26 -10.38
C MET A 89 8.04 -9.50 -9.77
N THR A 90 7.43 -9.31 -8.60
CA THR A 90 6.62 -10.34 -7.92
C THR A 90 5.17 -9.92 -7.89
N ASN A 91 4.27 -10.90 -7.83
CA ASN A 91 2.84 -10.65 -7.69
C ASN A 91 2.52 -9.79 -6.45
N ILE A 92 3.13 -10.08 -5.29
CA ILE A 92 2.93 -9.30 -4.06
C ILE A 92 3.47 -7.87 -4.17
N GLY A 93 4.63 -7.69 -4.82
CA GLY A 93 5.22 -6.36 -5.05
C GLY A 93 4.34 -5.48 -5.93
N THR A 94 3.76 -6.07 -6.97
CA THR A 94 2.82 -5.40 -7.86
C THR A 94 1.49 -5.13 -7.18
N PHE A 95 0.96 -6.08 -6.40
CA PHE A 95 -0.26 -5.87 -5.62
C PHE A 95 -0.11 -4.72 -4.61
N ARG A 96 1.05 -4.62 -3.93
CA ARG A 96 1.34 -3.49 -3.02
C ARG A 96 1.27 -2.15 -3.75
N ALA A 97 1.83 -2.07 -4.96
CA ALA A 97 1.77 -0.85 -5.77
C ALA A 97 0.33 -0.53 -6.20
N TYR A 98 -0.42 -1.54 -6.66
CA TYR A 98 -1.83 -1.40 -6.98
C TYR A 98 -2.64 -0.86 -5.79
N ALA A 99 -2.51 -1.50 -4.63
CA ALA A 99 -3.26 -1.12 -3.43
C ALA A 99 -2.95 0.32 -3.00
N LEU A 100 -1.69 0.76 -3.14
CA LEU A 100 -1.32 2.14 -2.82
C LEU A 100 -1.99 3.14 -3.76
N GLU A 101 -1.94 2.91 -5.07
CA GLU A 101 -2.57 3.80 -6.06
C GLU A 101 -4.10 3.76 -5.99
N TYR A 102 -4.67 2.60 -5.66
CA TYR A 102 -6.08 2.46 -5.34
C TYR A 102 -6.47 3.34 -4.15
N LEU A 103 -5.73 3.25 -3.03
CA LEU A 103 -6.03 4.07 -1.85
C LEU A 103 -5.87 5.57 -2.12
N LYS A 104 -4.84 5.98 -2.86
CA LYS A 104 -4.64 7.39 -3.23
C LYS A 104 -5.73 7.95 -4.14
N SER A 105 -6.32 7.10 -4.99
CA SER A 105 -7.39 7.51 -5.90
C SER A 105 -8.79 7.42 -5.29
N HIS A 106 -8.90 6.93 -4.05
CA HIS A 106 -10.19 6.75 -3.38
C HIS A 106 -10.68 8.04 -2.73
N ALA A 107 -11.93 8.43 -3.00
CA ALA A 107 -12.50 9.72 -2.58
C ALA A 107 -12.52 9.92 -1.04
N ASP A 108 -12.64 8.82 -0.28
CA ASP A 108 -12.72 8.86 1.18
C ASP A 108 -11.33 8.88 1.86
N ILE A 109 -10.25 8.86 1.08
CA ILE A 109 -8.88 8.93 1.61
C ILE A 109 -8.37 10.37 1.52
N ALA A 110 -8.06 10.96 2.67
CA ALA A 110 -7.54 12.32 2.76
C ALA A 110 -6.17 12.45 2.04
N PRO A 111 -6.06 13.25 0.96
CA PRO A 111 -4.84 13.30 0.13
C PRO A 111 -3.60 13.85 0.84
N HIS A 112 -3.80 14.73 1.83
CA HIS A 112 -2.74 15.39 2.59
C HIS A 112 -2.37 14.64 3.88
N MET A 113 -2.96 13.46 4.12
CA MET A 113 -2.63 12.60 5.25
C MET A 113 -1.76 11.41 4.81
N THR A 114 -1.09 10.79 5.77
CA THR A 114 -0.23 9.62 5.49
C THR A 114 -1.05 8.44 4.95
N CYS A 115 -0.77 8.04 3.71
CA CYS A 115 -1.28 6.83 3.10
C CYS A 115 -0.12 5.90 2.71
N MET A 116 -0.15 4.65 3.16
CA MET A 116 0.94 3.69 2.95
C MET A 116 0.41 2.26 2.84
N VAL A 117 1.01 1.49 1.92
CA VAL A 117 0.89 0.04 1.86
C VAL A 117 2.29 -0.56 1.98
N ARG A 118 2.47 -1.47 2.94
CA ARG A 118 3.74 -2.12 3.26
C ARG A 118 3.62 -3.64 3.10
N GLN A 119 4.71 -4.26 2.65
CA GLN A 119 4.90 -5.71 2.54
C GLN A 119 6.08 -6.11 3.42
#